data_AF-A0A957Z084-F1
#
_entry.id   AF-A0A957Z084-F1
#
_cell.length_a   1.000
_cell.length_b   1.000
_cell.length_c   1.000
_cell.angle_alpha   90.00
_cell.angle_beta   90.00
_cell.angle_gamma   90.00
#
_symmetry.space_group_name_H-M   'P 1'
#
loop_
_entity.id
_entity.type
_entity.pdbx_description
1 polymer ?
#
loop_
_entity_poly.entity_id
_entity_poly.type
_entity_poly.pdbx_seq_one_letter_code
_entity_poly.pdbx_strand_id
1 'polypeptide(L)'
;PWKYGFKSIKGIVQIELTDTMPTSTWMDAAANEYGFYANVNPEVNHPRWSQASERRIGENGRIPTLMFNGYEEEVADLYAGMDLRANF
;
A
#
# COMPACT_ATOMS: atom_id res chain seq x y z
N PRO A 1 4.68 -9.10 -2.76
CA PRO A 1 4.95 -7.88 -1.95
C PRO A 1 4.15 -6.69 -2.54
N TRP A 2 2.84 -6.72 -2.35
CA TRP A 2 1.86 -5.91 -3.12
C TRP A 2 1.37 -4.65 -2.41
N LYS A 3 1.92 -4.36 -1.23
CA LYS A 3 1.57 -3.20 -0.41
C LYS A 3 2.72 -2.22 -0.36
N TYR A 4 2.42 -0.95 -0.08
CA TYR A 4 3.45 0.04 0.19
C TYR A 4 4.32 -0.38 1.39
N GLY A 5 5.60 -0.01 1.34
CA GLY A 5 6.62 -0.53 2.26
C GLY A 5 6.34 -0.29 3.74
N PHE A 6 5.56 0.74 4.08
CA PHE A 6 5.22 1.06 5.46
C PHE A 6 4.34 0.02 6.17
N LYS A 7 3.71 -0.90 5.42
CA LYS A 7 3.00 -2.05 6.00
C LYS A 7 3.94 -3.17 6.45
N SER A 8 5.20 -3.16 6.00
CA SER A 8 6.23 -4.11 6.44
C SER A 8 6.95 -3.54 7.67
N ILE A 9 6.39 -3.85 8.84
CA ILE A 9 6.92 -3.41 10.13
C ILE A 9 8.29 -4.05 10.40
N LYS A 10 9.18 -3.30 11.06
CA LYS A 10 10.54 -3.74 11.43
C LYS A 10 10.65 -3.91 12.94
N GLY A 11 11.53 -4.81 13.38
CA GLY A 11 11.80 -5.03 14.80
C GLY A 11 10.57 -5.50 15.58
N ILE A 12 9.82 -6.46 15.02
CA ILE A 12 8.62 -7.02 15.67
C ILE A 12 9.01 -7.72 16.96
N VAL A 13 8.41 -7.31 18.08
CA VAL A 13 8.59 -7.94 19.40
C VAL A 13 7.33 -8.63 19.91
N GLN A 14 6.16 -8.30 19.35
CA GLN A 14 4.86 -8.86 19.71
C GLN A 14 3.98 -8.98 18.47
N ILE A 15 3.17 -10.03 18.43
CA ILE A 15 2.07 -10.22 17.48
C ILE A 15 0.82 -10.55 18.30
N GLU A 16 -0.24 -9.79 18.10
CA GLU A 16 -1.51 -9.94 18.78
C GLU A 16 -2.63 -10.11 17.75
N LEU A 17 -3.54 -11.04 18.02
CA LEU A 17 -4.75 -11.23 17.21
C LEU A 17 -5.90 -10.47 17.87
N THR A 18 -6.51 -9.54 17.13
CA THR A 18 -7.62 -8.71 17.59
C THR A 18 -8.86 -8.98 16.73
N ASP A 19 -10.04 -8.78 17.31
CA ASP A 19 -11.34 -8.91 16.62
C ASP A 19 -11.75 -7.61 15.88
N THR A 20 -11.04 -6.52 16.13
CA THR A 20 -11.23 -5.20 15.53
C THR A 20 -10.00 -4.76 14.74
N MET A 21 -10.22 -3.92 13.72
CA MET A 21 -9.14 -3.40 12.87
C MET A 21 -8.26 -2.43 13.66
N PRO A 22 -6.96 -2.72 13.86
CA PRO A 22 -6.09 -1.83 14.61
C PRO A 22 -5.68 -0.60 13.79
N THR A 23 -5.36 0.49 14.47
CA THR A 23 -4.78 1.69 13.83
C THR A 23 -3.29 1.46 13.60
N SER A 24 -2.82 1.67 12.36
CA SER A 24 -1.40 1.56 12.03
C SER A 24 -0.65 2.88 12.22
N THR A 25 0.67 2.83 12.48
CA THR A 25 1.49 4.02 12.78
C THR A 25 1.33 5.16 11.77
N TRP A 26 1.27 4.86 10.47
CA TRP A 26 1.13 5.89 9.43
C TRP A 26 -0.30 6.42 9.29
N MET A 27 -1.32 5.62 9.63
CA MET A 27 -2.69 6.11 9.73
C MET A 27 -2.83 7.09 10.90
N ASP A 28 -2.25 6.77 12.05
CA ASP A 28 -2.27 7.65 13.22
C ASP A 28 -1.55 8.97 12.94
N ALA A 29 -0.40 8.91 12.26
CA ALA A 29 0.38 10.08 11.91
C ALA A 29 -0.27 10.97 10.83
N ALA A 30 -0.91 10.38 9.82
CA ALA A 30 -1.52 11.11 8.70
C ALA A 30 -2.60 10.27 8.00
N ALA A 31 -3.77 10.14 8.64
CA ALA A 31 -4.89 9.34 8.14
C ALA A 31 -5.41 9.76 6.76
N ASN A 32 -5.19 11.03 6.37
CA ASN A 32 -5.57 11.55 5.06
C ASN A 32 -4.59 11.14 3.93
N GLU A 33 -3.46 10.53 4.27
CA GLU A 33 -2.38 10.17 3.33
C GLU A 33 -2.13 8.65 3.26
N TYR A 34 -2.38 7.94 4.35
CA TYR A 34 -2.04 6.53 4.48
C TYR A 34 -3.22 5.72 5.04
N GLY A 35 -3.81 4.86 4.21
CA GLY A 35 -4.89 3.95 4.58
C GLY A 35 -4.43 2.64 5.22
N PHE A 36 -5.40 1.85 5.67
CA PHE A 36 -5.15 0.56 6.32
C PHE A 36 -4.63 -0.50 5.33
N TYR A 37 -5.27 -0.65 4.17
CA TYR A 37 -4.93 -1.70 3.21
C TYR A 37 -3.64 -1.39 2.44
N ALA A 38 -3.47 -0.14 1.99
CA ALA A 38 -2.24 0.36 1.36
C ALA A 38 -1.71 -0.53 0.24
N ASN A 39 -2.61 -1.05 -0.61
CA ASN A 39 -2.25 -1.80 -1.80
C ASN A 39 -1.58 -0.85 -2.80
N VAL A 40 -0.50 -1.31 -3.44
CA VAL A 40 0.15 -0.53 -4.51
C VAL A 40 -0.84 -0.39 -5.65
N ASN A 41 -1.21 0.84 -5.97
CA ASN A 41 -2.22 1.14 -6.99
C ASN A 41 -1.80 2.40 -7.78
N PRO A 42 -1.41 2.27 -9.07
CA PRO A 42 -0.98 3.41 -9.89
C PRO A 42 -2.09 4.41 -10.22
N GLU A 43 -3.36 4.00 -10.10
CA GLU A 43 -4.51 4.85 -10.42
C GLU A 43 -4.90 5.78 -9.26
N VAL A 44 -4.37 5.54 -8.06
CA VAL A 44 -4.72 6.28 -6.86
C VAL A 44 -3.50 7.05 -6.37
N ASN A 45 -3.56 8.37 -6.56
CA ASN A 45 -2.46 9.26 -6.19
C ASN A 45 -2.42 9.47 -4.67
N HIS A 46 -1.21 9.62 -4.16
CA HIS A 46 -1.01 10.18 -2.84
C HIS A 46 -1.41 11.67 -2.86
N PRO A 47 -1.92 12.27 -1.76
CA PRO A 47 -2.35 13.67 -1.77
C PRO A 47 -1.30 14.69 -2.24
N ARG A 48 -0.02 14.32 -2.12
CA ARG A 48 1.13 15.19 -2.45
C ARG A 48 1.88 14.79 -3.73
N TRP A 49 1.64 13.62 -4.32
CA TRP A 49 2.34 13.17 -5.53
C TRP A 49 1.59 12.05 -6.26
N SER A 50 1.88 11.90 -7.55
CA SER A 50 1.34 10.79 -8.33
C SER A 50 2.03 9.48 -8.02
N GLN A 51 1.25 8.40 -7.93
CA GLN A 51 1.73 7.02 -7.77
C GLN A 51 1.88 6.27 -9.10
N ALA A 52 1.57 6.91 -10.24
CA ALA A 52 1.56 6.26 -11.56
C ALA A 52 2.95 5.82 -12.06
N SER A 53 4.02 6.37 -11.49
CA SER A 53 5.39 5.96 -11.80
C SER A 53 6.26 5.95 -10.56
N GLU A 54 7.32 5.15 -10.59
CA GLU A 54 8.28 5.00 -9.51
C GLU A 54 9.72 5.11 -10.01
N ARG A 55 10.66 5.29 -9.07
CA ARG A 55 12.09 5.25 -9.34
C ARG A 55 12.67 3.97 -8.78
N ARG A 56 13.09 3.07 -9.67
CA ARG A 56 13.79 1.86 -9.27
C ARG A 56 15.22 2.18 -8.84
N ILE A 57 15.57 1.83 -7.61
CA ILE A 57 16.89 2.13 -7.05
C ILE A 57 17.95 1.30 -7.78
N GLY A 58 18.99 1.97 -8.29
CA GLY A 58 20.03 1.35 -9.12
C GLY A 58 19.82 1.54 -10.63
N GLU A 59 18.69 2.11 -11.06
CA GLU A 59 18.39 2.42 -12.45
C GLU A 59 18.21 3.94 -12.66
N ASN A 60 18.43 4.41 -13.89
CA ASN A 60 18.22 5.81 -14.26
C ASN A 60 16.78 6.01 -14.75
N GLY A 61 16.17 7.14 -14.36
CA GLY A 61 14.82 7.52 -14.80
C GLY A 61 13.70 6.99 -13.92
N ARG A 62 12.48 6.98 -14.47
CA ARG A 62 11.26 6.48 -13.81
C ARG A 62 10.64 5.38 -14.67
N ILE A 63 10.02 4.41 -14.02
CA ILE A 63 9.26 3.34 -14.65
C ILE A 63 7.79 3.43 -14.22
N PRO A 64 6.83 2.92 -15.01
CA PRO A 64 5.43 2.82 -14.57
C PRO A 64 5.29 1.93 -13.35
N THR A 65 4.47 2.36 -12.39
CA THR A 65 4.12 1.54 -11.22
C THR A 65 3.10 0.48 -11.65
N LEU A 66 3.28 -0.77 -11.25
CA LEU A 66 2.36 -1.86 -11.57
C LEU A 66 1.26 -1.98 -10.50
N MET A 67 0.05 -2.36 -10.93
CA MET A 67 -1.04 -2.70 -10.00
C MET A 67 -0.63 -3.85 -9.09
N PHE A 68 -0.93 -3.75 -7.79
CA PHE A 68 -0.48 -4.69 -6.76
C PHE A 68 1.02 -4.97 -6.80
N ASN A 69 1.81 -4.01 -7.29
CA ASN A 69 3.25 -4.15 -7.50
C ASN A 69 3.62 -5.35 -8.40
N GLY A 70 2.77 -5.67 -9.39
CA GLY A 70 2.96 -6.78 -10.33
C GLY A 70 2.49 -8.15 -9.84
N TYR A 71 1.74 -8.20 -8.74
CA TYR A 71 1.21 -9.44 -8.15
C TYR A 71 -0.31 -9.55 -8.24
N GLU A 72 -0.90 -8.97 -9.28
CA GLU A 72 -2.36 -8.89 -9.42
C GLU A 72 -2.99 -10.30 -9.50
N GLU A 73 -2.42 -11.19 -10.31
CA GLU A 73 -2.92 -12.56 -10.49
C GLU A 73 -2.98 -13.36 -9.18
N GLU A 74 -2.10 -13.05 -8.23
CA GLU A 74 -1.99 -13.78 -6.96
C GLU A 74 -2.84 -13.18 -5.83
N VAL A 75 -3.17 -11.88 -5.90
CA VAL A 75 -3.77 -11.18 -4.75
C VAL A 75 -5.08 -10.45 -5.04
N ALA A 76 -5.46 -10.27 -6.31
CA ALA A 76 -6.66 -9.53 -6.68
C ALA A 76 -7.92 -10.13 -6.05
N ASP A 77 -8.03 -11.46 -6.02
CA ASP A 77 -9.19 -12.17 -5.49
C ASP A 77 -9.45 -11.87 -4.00
N LEU A 78 -8.41 -11.53 -3.22
CA LEU A 78 -8.54 -11.15 -1.81
C LEU A 78 -9.29 -9.82 -1.61
N TYR A 79 -9.40 -9.02 -2.68
CA TYR A 79 -10.01 -7.69 -2.67
C TYR A 79 -11.22 -7.59 -3.62
N ALA A 80 -11.70 -8.72 -4.14
CA ALA A 80 -12.83 -8.73 -5.06
C ALA A 80 -14.07 -8.08 -4.42
N GLY A 81 -14.69 -7.15 -5.15
CA GLY A 81 -15.87 -6.41 -4.69
C GLY A 81 -15.60 -5.25 -3.72
N MET A 82 -14.32 -4.99 -3.36
CA MET A 82 -13.95 -3.82 -2.57
C MET A 82 -13.72 -2.59 -3.44
N ASP A 83 -14.06 -1.41 -2.92
CA ASP A 83 -13.58 -0.15 -3.50
C ASP A 83 -12.12 0.09 -3.08
N LEU A 84 -11.21 -0.19 -4.02
CA LEU A 84 -9.77 0.00 -3.84
C LEU A 84 -9.34 1.47 -3.80
N ARG A 85 -10.22 2.42 -4.16
CA ARG A 85 -9.98 3.86 -4.05
C ARG A 85 -10.40 4.44 -2.71
N ALA A 86 -11.19 3.69 -1.93
CA ALA A 86 -11.63 4.17 -0.62
C ALA A 86 -10.57 3.97 0.48
N ASN A 87 -9.53 3.16 0.24
CA ASN A 87 -8.57 2.75 1.29
C ASN A 87 -7.10 2.64 0.81
N PHE A 88 -6.60 3.66 0.10
CA PHE A 88 -5.23 3.74 -0.43
C PHE A 88 -4.19 4.19 0.61
#